data_AF-A0AAW7ZQH1-F1
#
_entry.id   AF-A0AAW7ZQH1-F1
#
_cell.length_a   1.000
_cell.length_b   1.000
_cell.length_c   1.000
_cell.angle_alpha   90.00
_cell.angle_beta   90.00
_cell.angle_gamma   90.00
#
_symmetry.space_group_name_H-M   'P 1'
#
loop_
_entity.id
_entity.type
_entity.pdbx_description
1 polymer ?
#
loop_
_entity_poly.entity_id
_entity_poly.type
_entity_poly.pdbx_seq_one_letter_code
_entity_poly.pdbx_strand_id
1 'polypeptide(L)'
;MGLVIKAALGALVVLLIGILAKTKNYYIAGLIPLFPTFALIAHFIVASERGTEALRTTIVFGMWSIIPYFLYLLSLWYFTGFLRLPLALSGAVVCWGLSAWVLIFFWSRFH
;
A
#
# COMPACT_ATOMS: atom_id res chain seq x y z
N MET A 1 20.42 18.72 3.10
CA MET A 1 19.28 19.03 4.01
C MET A 1 18.05 18.18 3.72
N GLY A 2 17.44 18.26 2.53
CA GLY A 2 16.18 17.54 2.22
C GLY A 2 16.25 16.00 2.32
N LEU A 3 17.37 15.38 1.93
CA LEU A 3 17.56 13.91 2.04
C LEU A 3 17.60 13.42 3.49
N VAL A 4 18.27 14.18 4.38
CA VAL A 4 18.41 13.83 5.81
C VAL A 4 17.05 13.83 6.50
N ILE A 5 16.21 14.83 6.21
CA ILE A 5 14.85 14.92 6.78
C ILE A 5 13.97 13.76 6.31
N LYS A 6 14.00 13.44 5.00
CA LYS A 6 13.24 12.30 4.45
C LYS A 6 13.68 10.96 5.05
N ALA A 7 14.99 10.75 5.21
CA ALA A 7 15.52 9.56 5.85
C ALA A 7 15.12 9.48 7.33
N ALA A 8 15.20 10.58 8.08
CA ALA A 8 14.79 10.65 9.48
C ALA A 8 13.30 10.35 9.67
N LEU A 9 12.43 10.85 8.78
CA LEU A 9 11.00 10.53 8.79
C LEU A 9 10.74 9.04 8.53
N GLY A 10 11.43 8.44 7.56
CA GLY A 10 11.34 7.00 7.32
C GLY A 10 11.78 6.19 8.55
N ALA A 11 12.91 6.55 9.16
CA ALA A 11 13.41 5.91 10.37
C ALA A 11 12.43 6.05 11.54
N LEU A 12 11.83 7.24 11.74
CA LEU A 12 10.82 7.47 12.75
C LEU A 12 9.60 6.56 12.57
N VAL A 13 9.09 6.43 11.34
CA VAL A 13 7.96 5.54 11.02
C VAL A 13 8.31 4.08 11.36
N VAL A 14 9.50 3.61 10.98
CA VAL A 14 9.95 2.24 11.29
C VAL A 14 10.07 2.02 12.80
N LEU A 15 10.60 3.00 13.54
CA LEU A 15 10.67 2.94 15.01
C LEU A 15 9.28 2.87 15.64
N LEU A 16 8.33 3.69 15.18
CA LEU A 16 6.95 3.68 15.67
C LEU A 16 6.28 2.32 15.43
N ILE A 17 6.47 1.71 14.25
CA ILE A 17 5.98 0.35 13.95
C ILE A 17 6.58 -0.65 14.95
N GLY A 18 7.91 -0.59 15.16
CA GLY A 18 8.60 -1.50 16.07
C GLY A 18 8.19 -1.35 17.54
N ILE A 19 7.90 -0.13 18.00
CA ILE A 19 7.38 0.13 19.34
C ILE A 19 5.95 -0.39 19.45
N LEU A 20 5.06 -0.01 18.53
CA LEU A 20 3.65 -0.41 18.57
C LEU A 20 3.46 -1.92 18.46
N ALA A 21 4.25 -2.60 17.64
CA ALA A 21 4.20 -4.06 17.47
C ALA A 21 4.49 -4.84 18.78
N LYS A 22 5.13 -4.20 19.77
CA LYS A 22 5.43 -4.79 21.09
C LYS A 22 4.38 -4.46 22.16
N THR A 23 3.39 -3.62 21.85
CA THR A 23 2.33 -3.24 22.79
C THR A 23 1.18 -4.24 22.76
N LYS A 24 0.24 -4.13 23.72
CA LYS A 24 -1.01 -4.91 23.69
C LYS A 24 -1.87 -4.63 22.45
N ASN A 25 -1.68 -3.49 21.81
CA ASN A 25 -2.40 -3.05 20.61
C ASN A 25 -1.53 -3.17 19.35
N TYR A 26 -0.81 -4.28 19.21
CA TYR A 26 0.15 -4.52 18.10
C TYR A 26 -0.48 -4.35 16.70
N TYR A 27 -1.78 -4.59 16.56
CA TYR A 27 -2.52 -4.41 15.30
C TYR A 27 -2.51 -2.96 14.80
N ILE A 28 -2.33 -1.96 15.68
CA ILE A 28 -2.19 -0.54 15.31
C ILE A 28 -0.92 -0.32 14.48
N ALA A 29 0.11 -1.15 14.65
CA ALA A 29 1.32 -1.09 13.82
C ALA A 29 0.99 -1.32 12.32
N GLY A 30 -0.09 -2.05 12.02
CA GLY A 30 -0.59 -2.23 10.66
C GLY A 30 -1.26 -0.98 10.05
N LEU A 31 -1.71 -0.02 10.87
CA LEU A 31 -2.31 1.24 10.40
C LEU A 31 -1.26 2.28 10.00
N ILE A 32 -0.09 2.28 10.63
CA ILE A 32 0.99 3.23 10.31
C ILE A 32 1.36 3.23 8.82
N PRO A 33 1.62 2.07 8.16
CA PRO A 33 1.97 2.07 6.75
C PRO A 33 0.78 2.42 5.82
N LEU A 34 -0.46 2.48 6.33
CA LEU A 34 -1.62 2.93 5.56
C LEU A 34 -1.70 4.44 5.38
N PHE A 35 -0.87 5.21 6.09
CA PHE A 35 -0.82 6.65 5.88
C PHE A 35 -0.48 6.95 4.40
N PRO A 36 -1.31 7.74 3.69
CA PRO A 36 -1.32 7.77 2.23
C PRO A 36 -0.20 8.65 1.64
N THR A 37 1.04 8.59 2.15
CA THR A 37 2.15 9.46 1.70
C THR A 37 2.39 9.34 0.19
N PHE A 38 2.54 8.11 -0.32
CA PHE A 38 2.79 7.89 -1.74
C PHE A 38 1.58 8.30 -2.61
N ALA A 39 0.37 8.04 -2.13
CA ALA A 39 -0.84 8.49 -2.82
C ALA A 39 -0.95 10.02 -2.85
N LEU A 40 -0.59 10.72 -1.77
CA LEU A 40 -0.56 12.18 -1.71
C LEU A 40 0.44 12.75 -2.71
N ILE A 41 1.65 12.18 -2.78
CA ILE A 41 2.66 12.57 -3.78
C ILE A 41 2.14 12.34 -5.20
N ALA A 42 1.55 11.17 -5.46
CA ALA A 42 1.00 10.84 -6.78
C ALA A 42 -0.14 11.80 -7.17
N HIS A 43 -1.07 12.09 -6.26
CA HIS A 43 -2.17 13.03 -6.49
C HIS A 43 -1.66 14.43 -6.77
N PHE A 44 -0.65 14.90 -6.02
CA PHE A 44 -0.03 16.21 -6.26
C PHE A 44 0.58 16.27 -7.66
N ILE A 45 1.40 15.28 -8.02
CA ILE A 45 2.06 15.22 -9.34
C ILE A 45 1.02 15.16 -10.47
N VAL A 46 0.03 14.27 -10.38
CA VAL A 46 -1.01 14.13 -11.41
C VAL A 46 -1.83 15.42 -11.55
N ALA A 47 -2.21 16.06 -10.45
CA ALA A 47 -2.94 17.32 -10.49
C ALA A 47 -2.13 18.42 -11.19
N SER A 48 -0.83 18.51 -10.87
CA SER A 48 0.07 19.51 -11.44
C SER A 48 0.40 19.26 -12.91
N GLU A 49 0.56 18.00 -13.33
CA GLU A 49 0.99 17.66 -14.69
C GLU A 49 -0.15 17.40 -15.68
N ARG A 50 -1.29 16.88 -15.20
CA ARG A 50 -2.41 16.39 -16.04
C ARG A 50 -3.73 17.08 -15.74
N GLY A 51 -3.78 17.96 -14.74
CA GLY A 51 -4.99 18.68 -14.34
C GLY A 51 -5.94 17.88 -13.44
N THR A 52 -7.04 18.54 -13.05
CA THR A 52 -7.97 18.02 -12.04
C THR A 52 -8.86 16.87 -12.54
N GLU A 53 -9.12 16.78 -13.84
CA GLU A 53 -9.89 15.69 -14.43
C GLU A 53 -9.12 14.36 -14.35
N ALA A 54 -7.85 14.36 -14.75
CA ALA A 54 -6.97 13.20 -14.62
C ALA A 54 -6.76 12.79 -13.15
N LEU A 55 -6.70 13.78 -12.24
CA LEU A 55 -6.65 13.51 -10.81
C LEU A 55 -7.91 12.75 -10.34
N ARG A 56 -9.10 13.16 -10.75
CA ARG A 56 -10.35 12.46 -10.37
C ARG A 56 -10.33 11.01 -10.83
N THR A 57 -9.92 10.76 -12.07
CA THR A 57 -9.76 9.40 -12.61
C THR A 57 -8.75 8.59 -11.80
N THR A 58 -7.62 9.21 -11.42
CA THR A 58 -6.59 8.58 -10.58
C THR A 58 -7.11 8.23 -9.19
N ILE A 59 -7.90 9.11 -8.58
CA ILE A 59 -8.53 8.86 -7.28
C ILE A 59 -9.50 7.67 -7.39
N VAL A 60 -10.34 7.62 -8.42
CA VAL A 60 -11.25 6.49 -8.63
C VAL A 60 -10.46 5.20 -8.80
N PHE A 61 -9.43 5.17 -9.65
CA PHE A 61 -8.54 4.01 -9.76
C PHE A 61 -7.92 3.63 -8.40
N GLY A 62 -7.50 4.62 -7.61
CA GLY A 62 -7.03 4.44 -6.24
C GLY A 62 -8.06 3.78 -5.32
N MET A 63 -9.35 4.11 -5.45
CA MET A 63 -10.42 3.44 -4.70
C MET A 63 -10.54 1.96 -5.10
N TRP A 64 -10.45 1.63 -6.40
CA TRP A 64 -10.44 0.24 -6.87
C TRP A 64 -9.18 -0.52 -6.41
N SER A 65 -8.06 0.18 -6.17
CA SER A 65 -6.81 -0.42 -5.69
C SER A 65 -6.89 -1.01 -4.27
N ILE A 66 -7.99 -0.75 -3.54
CA ILE A 66 -8.31 -1.42 -2.28
C ILE A 66 -8.46 -2.94 -2.50
N ILE A 67 -8.93 -3.37 -3.67
CA ILE A 67 -9.13 -4.80 -3.97
C ILE A 67 -7.80 -5.57 -3.91
N PRO A 68 -6.73 -5.19 -4.64
CA PRO A 68 -5.41 -5.80 -4.47
C PRO A 68 -4.91 -5.81 -3.02
N TYR A 69 -5.07 -4.71 -2.29
CA TYR A 69 -4.64 -4.65 -0.89
C TYR A 69 -5.42 -5.61 0.01
N PHE A 70 -6.73 -5.73 -0.18
CA PHE A 70 -7.56 -6.69 0.53
C PHE A 70 -7.13 -8.14 0.22
N LEU A 71 -6.85 -8.44 -1.05
CA LEU A 71 -6.38 -9.78 -1.46
C LEU A 71 -4.99 -10.10 -0.88
N TYR A 72 -4.10 -9.12 -0.76
CA TYR A 72 -2.85 -9.26 -0.03
C TYR A 72 -3.09 -9.67 1.44
N LEU A 73 -3.98 -8.96 2.14
CA LEU A 73 -4.28 -9.27 3.55
C LEU A 73 -4.94 -10.65 3.72
N LEU A 74 -5.91 -10.97 2.85
CA LEU A 74 -6.62 -12.24 2.89
C LEU A 74 -5.69 -13.41 2.60
N SER A 75 -4.84 -13.29 1.58
CA SER A 75 -3.86 -14.32 1.24
C SER A 75 -2.79 -14.48 2.33
N LEU A 76 -2.32 -13.38 2.93
CA LEU A 76 -1.37 -13.46 4.03
C LEU A 76 -2.00 -14.14 5.26
N TRP A 77 -3.22 -13.77 5.63
CA TRP A 77 -3.97 -14.45 6.70
C TRP A 77 -4.11 -15.95 6.43
N TYR A 78 -4.49 -16.33 5.22
CA TYR A 78 -4.63 -17.73 4.82
C TYR A 78 -3.28 -18.49 4.85
N PHE A 79 -2.25 -17.95 4.20
CA PHE A 79 -0.93 -18.59 4.09
C PHE A 79 -0.20 -18.71 5.42
N THR A 80 -0.39 -17.76 6.35
CA THR A 80 0.18 -17.86 7.70
C THR A 80 -0.37 -19.04 8.51
N GLY A 81 -1.48 -19.65 8.08
CA GLY A 81 -2.03 -20.85 8.72
C GLY A 81 -1.21 -22.13 8.48
N PHE A 82 -0.39 -22.19 7.43
CA PHE A 82 0.33 -23.42 7.05
C PHE A 82 1.71 -23.23 6.40
N LEU A 83 2.10 -22.00 6.01
CA LEU A 83 3.43 -21.69 5.46
C LEU A 83 4.31 -20.98 6.50
N ARG A 84 5.64 -21.08 6.31
CA ARG A 84 6.60 -20.24 7.05
C ARG A 84 6.43 -18.77 6.65
N LEU A 85 6.63 -17.85 7.60
CA LEU A 85 6.40 -16.42 7.40
C LEU A 85 7.03 -15.83 6.11
N PRO A 86 8.29 -16.12 5.73
CA PRO A 86 8.85 -15.60 4.48
C PRO A 86 8.08 -16.08 3.25
N LEU A 87 7.67 -17.35 3.21
CA LEU A 87 6.89 -17.92 2.10
C LEU A 87 5.46 -17.35 2.06
N ALA A 88 4.84 -17.15 3.23
CA ALA A 88 3.52 -16.54 3.32
C ALA A 88 3.53 -15.09 2.81
N LEU A 89 4.55 -14.30 3.18
CA LEU A 89 4.73 -12.94 2.68
C LEU A 89 4.98 -12.93 1.16
N SER A 90 5.88 -13.78 0.66
CA SER A 90 6.12 -13.88 -0.79
C SER A 90 4.88 -14.29 -1.56
N GLY A 91 4.11 -15.27 -1.06
CA GLY A 91 2.85 -15.69 -1.66
C GLY A 91 1.82 -14.56 -1.69
N ALA A 92 1.67 -13.83 -0.59
CA ALA A 92 0.73 -12.71 -0.52
C ALA A 92 1.10 -11.58 -1.50
N VAL A 93 2.40 -11.29 -1.66
CA VAL A 93 2.90 -10.32 -2.65
C VAL A 93 2.58 -10.78 -4.08
N VAL A 94 2.68 -12.08 -4.38
CA VAL A 94 2.27 -12.62 -5.69
C VAL A 94 0.77 -12.43 -5.92
N CYS A 95 -0.08 -12.75 -4.93
CA CYS A 95 -1.52 -12.52 -5.03
C CYS A 95 -1.87 -11.04 -5.24
N TRP A 96 -1.18 -10.14 -4.54
CA TRP A 96 -1.30 -8.70 -4.75
C TRP A 96 -0.92 -8.31 -6.18
N GLY A 97 0.23 -8.78 -6.68
CA GLY A 97 0.72 -8.45 -8.02
C GLY A 97 -0.22 -8.92 -9.13
N LEU A 98 -0.73 -10.15 -9.02
CA LEU A 98 -1.69 -10.70 -9.98
C LEU A 98 -3.00 -9.92 -9.98
N SER A 99 -3.55 -9.60 -8.81
CA SER A 99 -4.80 -8.84 -8.71
C SER A 99 -4.64 -7.38 -9.16
N ALA A 100 -3.51 -6.74 -8.87
CA ALA A 100 -3.19 -5.41 -9.39
C ALA A 100 -3.05 -5.42 -10.92
N TRP A 101 -2.39 -6.44 -11.48
CA TRP A 101 -2.29 -6.60 -12.93
C TRP A 101 -3.67 -6.76 -13.59
N VAL A 102 -4.54 -7.61 -13.04
CA VAL A 102 -5.92 -7.78 -13.49
C VAL A 102 -6.70 -6.46 -13.42
N LEU A 103 -6.56 -5.71 -12.32
CA LEU A 103 -7.21 -4.42 -12.17
C LEU A 103 -6.77 -3.42 -13.25
N ILE A 104 -5.46 -3.31 -13.50
CA ILE A 104 -4.90 -2.43 -14.54
C ILE A 104 -5.39 -2.87 -15.93
N PHE A 105 -5.43 -4.16 -16.21
CA PHE A 105 -5.90 -4.71 -17.49
C PHE A 105 -7.36 -4.35 -17.75
N PHE A 106 -8.24 -4.52 -16.75
CA PHE A 106 -9.64 -4.13 -16.92
C PHE A 106 -9.82 -2.63 -16.99
N TRP A 107 -9.06 -1.87 -16.21
CA TRP A 107 -9.09 -0.42 -16.26
C TRP A 107 -8.76 0.11 -17.65
N SER A 108 -7.65 -0.34 -18.24
CA SER A 108 -7.20 0.09 -19.57
C SER A 108 -8.13 -0.32 -20.71
N ARG A 109 -9.02 -1.28 -20.49
CA ARG A 109 -9.98 -1.74 -21.50
C ARG A 109 -11.29 -0.96 -21.47
N PHE A 110 -11.69 -0.46 -20.30
CA PHE A 110 -13.01 0.13 -20.05
C PHE A 110 -12.98 1.63 -19.71
N HIS A 111 -11.81 2.21 -19.41
CA HIS A 111 -11.58 3.63 -19.16
C HIS A 111 -10.40 4.13 -20.01
#